data_AF-A0A504WVD4-F1
#
_entry.id   AF-A0A504WVD4-F1
#
_cell.length_a   1.000
_cell.length_b   1.000
_cell.length_c   1.000
_cell.angle_alpha   90.00
_cell.angle_beta   90.00
_cell.angle_gamma   90.00
#
_symmetry.space_group_name_H-M   'P 1'
#
loop_
_entity.id
_entity.type
_entity.pdbx_description
1 polymer ?
#
loop_
_entity_poly.entity_id
_entity_poly.type
_entity_poly.pdbx_seq_one_letter_code
_entity_poly.pdbx_strand_id
1 'polypeptide(L)'
;MSAGNRSHPMGDLNDSDGCSARELFDPHLGLTYNDIIILPGFVHCEASEIDTTSRLTRRISLKVPFVSSPMDTVTEGNMAIAMALRGGIGILHHNCSVENQAIEVRKVKVGLPIKSVYVIVRVWKHYWRNFFLLLSYSGSSLYSLLILPNRQQLIVGGAVSTHESDFERVRTLVDAGVDVLVIDSSQGNSIFQIDMLKRIKSAFPSLQVIGGNVVTCAQAKSLIDAGADGLRVGMGSGSICITQEVTAVGRSQAKAVFKVSDFARLYDVPCVADGGIQNVGHIVKALSLGASSVMMGGLLAGTSEAPGEYFFSDGVRLKKYRGMGSLDAMQKHKSSQARYFSDSHRIKVAQGVSGSIVDRGSIHQLVPYLLTGLQHGLQQLGAESVVQLHEMSRTGELRFERRSPSAQLEGGVHSLYSYEKRLY
;
A
#
# COMPACT_ATOMS: atom_id res chain seq x y z
N MET A 1 11.26 -45.08 -24.57
CA MET A 1 11.93 -45.00 -23.27
C MET A 1 11.09 -44.10 -22.38
N SER A 2 10.26 -44.69 -21.53
CA SER A 2 9.43 -43.98 -20.57
C SER A 2 10.33 -43.28 -19.56
N ALA A 3 10.18 -41.96 -19.42
CA ALA A 3 10.77 -41.22 -18.32
C ALA A 3 10.21 -41.81 -17.01
N GLY A 4 11.06 -42.57 -16.32
CA GLY A 4 10.72 -43.22 -15.07
C GLY A 4 10.28 -42.18 -14.05
N ASN A 5 9.07 -42.36 -13.55
CA ASN A 5 8.53 -41.71 -12.38
C ASN A 5 9.43 -42.07 -11.19
N ARG A 6 10.46 -41.28 -10.92
CA ARG A 6 11.25 -41.39 -9.69
C ARG A 6 10.39 -40.82 -8.58
N SER A 7 9.59 -41.68 -7.96
CA SER A 7 9.02 -41.43 -6.64
C SER A 7 10.18 -41.09 -5.69
N HIS A 8 10.31 -39.82 -5.32
CA HIS A 8 11.27 -39.40 -4.32
C HIS A 8 11.00 -40.17 -3.02
N PRO A 9 12.02 -40.77 -2.38
CA PRO A 9 11.87 -41.52 -1.13
C PRO A 9 11.81 -40.57 0.08
N MET A 10 10.96 -39.55 0.00
CA MET A 10 10.68 -38.56 1.06
C MET A 10 9.16 -38.44 1.25
N GLY A 11 8.42 -39.55 1.12
CA GLY A 11 7.07 -39.64 1.66
C GLY A 11 7.16 -39.63 3.19
N ASP A 12 6.39 -38.76 3.84
CA ASP A 12 6.20 -38.64 5.30
C ASP A 12 7.22 -37.87 6.16
N LEU A 13 8.17 -37.12 5.59
CA LEU A 13 9.06 -36.22 6.39
C LEU A 13 8.59 -34.76 6.48
N ASN A 14 7.40 -34.44 5.96
CA ASN A 14 7.08 -33.07 5.54
C ASN A 14 6.11 -32.26 6.43
N ASP A 15 5.82 -32.66 7.66
CA ASP A 15 4.75 -32.01 8.45
C ASP A 15 5.17 -31.45 9.82
N SER A 16 6.44 -31.49 10.22
CA SER A 16 6.86 -31.10 11.59
C SER A 16 7.77 -29.88 11.73
N ASP A 17 8.36 -29.34 10.66
CA ASP A 17 9.30 -28.20 10.79
C ASP A 17 8.61 -26.83 10.63
N GLY A 18 9.05 -25.86 11.42
CA GLY A 18 8.41 -24.56 11.57
C GLY A 18 6.96 -24.62 12.08
N CYS A 19 6.25 -23.49 11.98
CA CYS A 19 4.84 -23.38 12.34
C CYS A 19 4.02 -22.75 11.20
N SER A 20 2.78 -23.19 11.04
CA SER A 20 1.80 -22.51 10.18
C SER A 20 1.47 -21.13 10.73
N ALA A 21 0.92 -20.24 9.90
CA ALA A 21 0.49 -18.92 10.37
C ALA A 21 -0.56 -19.00 11.50
N ARG A 22 -1.43 -20.02 11.50
CA ARG A 22 -2.44 -20.23 12.55
C ARG A 22 -1.80 -20.57 13.90
N GLU A 23 -0.79 -21.44 13.90
CA GLU A 23 -0.01 -21.80 15.08
C GLU A 23 0.86 -20.62 15.56
N LEU A 24 1.44 -19.86 14.63
CA LEU A 24 2.27 -18.70 14.92
C LEU A 24 1.51 -17.63 15.72
N PHE A 25 0.27 -17.31 15.31
CA PHE A 25 -0.58 -16.27 15.91
C PHE A 25 -1.58 -16.78 16.94
N ASP A 26 -1.05 -17.47 17.94
CA ASP A 26 -1.68 -17.75 19.24
C ASP A 26 -2.33 -16.45 19.82
N PRO A 27 -3.55 -16.52 20.40
CA PRO A 27 -4.15 -15.47 21.21
C PRO A 27 -3.19 -14.67 22.11
N HIS A 28 -2.21 -15.31 22.76
CA HIS A 28 -1.42 -14.71 23.83
C HIS A 28 -0.24 -13.83 23.40
N LEU A 29 0.19 -13.90 22.14
CA LEU A 29 1.41 -13.19 21.69
C LEU A 29 1.13 -12.07 20.69
N GLY A 30 1.71 -10.90 20.91
CA GLY A 30 1.69 -9.78 19.96
C GLY A 30 2.95 -9.79 19.10
N LEU A 31 2.84 -10.17 17.84
CA LEU A 31 3.98 -10.22 16.90
C LEU A 31 3.86 -9.14 15.82
N THR A 32 5.00 -8.52 15.49
CA THR A 32 5.21 -7.60 14.38
C THR A 32 6.00 -8.29 13.26
N TYR A 33 6.33 -7.58 12.18
CA TYR A 33 7.06 -8.17 11.06
C TYR A 33 8.48 -8.61 11.44
N ASN A 34 9.15 -7.93 12.36
CA ASN A 34 10.53 -8.28 12.75
C ASN A 34 10.60 -9.57 13.59
N ASP A 35 9.52 -9.87 14.32
CA ASP A 35 9.44 -11.00 15.24
C ASP A 35 9.28 -12.36 14.54
N ILE A 36 9.11 -12.36 13.22
CA ILE A 36 8.86 -13.57 12.43
C ILE A 36 9.84 -13.68 11.26
N ILE A 37 10.15 -14.91 10.85
CA ILE A 37 10.76 -15.25 9.57
C ILE A 37 9.88 -16.28 8.87
N ILE A 38 10.01 -16.38 7.56
CA ILE A 38 9.31 -17.38 6.73
C ILE A 38 10.36 -18.37 6.27
N LEU A 39 10.07 -19.66 6.40
CA LEU A 39 10.99 -20.71 5.99
C LEU A 39 10.98 -20.86 4.46
N PRO A 40 12.12 -21.18 3.84
CA PRO A 40 12.22 -21.34 2.39
C PRO A 40 11.42 -22.56 1.91
N GLY A 41 10.90 -22.47 0.68
CA GLY A 41 10.20 -23.55 -0.01
C GLY A 41 11.02 -24.13 -1.17
N PHE A 42 10.36 -24.91 -2.03
CA PHE A 42 10.98 -25.48 -3.22
C PHE A 42 10.91 -24.52 -4.42
N VAL A 43 12.08 -24.11 -4.94
CA VAL A 43 12.19 -23.17 -6.06
C VAL A 43 12.15 -23.90 -7.41
N HIS A 44 11.25 -23.50 -8.30
CA HIS A 44 11.08 -24.11 -9.62
C HIS A 44 10.92 -23.12 -10.78
N CYS A 45 10.94 -21.81 -10.53
CA CYS A 45 10.81 -20.74 -11.52
C CYS A 45 11.86 -19.64 -11.31
N GLU A 46 12.07 -18.79 -12.32
CA GLU A 46 12.89 -17.59 -12.16
C GLU A 46 12.13 -16.46 -11.47
N ALA A 47 12.83 -15.60 -10.73
CA ALA A 47 12.15 -14.49 -10.03
C ALA A 47 11.43 -13.53 -10.99
N SER A 48 11.95 -13.36 -12.21
CA SER A 48 11.35 -12.54 -13.27
C SER A 48 9.97 -13.05 -13.72
N GLU A 49 9.67 -14.33 -13.52
CA GLU A 49 8.43 -15.00 -13.93
C GLU A 49 7.31 -14.88 -12.88
N ILE A 50 7.63 -14.42 -11.67
CA ILE A 50 6.67 -14.35 -10.56
C ILE A 50 5.61 -13.29 -10.81
N ASP A 51 4.34 -13.69 -10.77
CA ASP A 51 3.20 -12.80 -10.90
C ASP A 51 2.85 -12.13 -9.57
N THR A 52 3.15 -10.84 -9.47
CA THR A 52 2.81 -10.03 -8.30
C THR A 52 1.42 -9.41 -8.36
N THR A 53 0.62 -9.74 -9.39
CA THR A 53 -0.75 -9.22 -9.53
C THR A 53 -1.59 -9.59 -8.31
N SER A 54 -2.25 -8.60 -7.72
CA SER A 54 -3.08 -8.80 -6.52
C SER A 54 -4.22 -7.79 -6.44
N ARG A 55 -5.26 -8.12 -5.67
CA ARG A 55 -6.49 -7.30 -5.55
C ARG A 55 -6.30 -6.18 -4.54
N LEU A 56 -6.59 -4.94 -4.95
CA LEU A 56 -6.72 -3.80 -4.04
C LEU A 56 -8.13 -3.74 -3.42
N THR A 57 -9.13 -3.99 -4.25
CA THR A 57 -10.55 -4.04 -3.88
C THR A 57 -11.20 -5.24 -4.58
N ARG A 58 -12.49 -5.47 -4.33
CA ARG A 58 -13.24 -6.55 -4.98
C ARG A 58 -13.09 -6.55 -6.51
N ARG A 59 -13.06 -5.38 -7.14
CA ARG A 59 -13.03 -5.21 -8.60
C ARG A 59 -11.78 -4.54 -9.18
N ILE A 60 -10.87 -4.04 -8.34
CA ILE A 60 -9.62 -3.42 -8.80
C ILE A 60 -8.44 -4.31 -8.41
N SER A 61 -7.65 -4.69 -9.41
CA SER A 61 -6.38 -5.40 -9.23
C SER A 61 -5.21 -4.51 -9.65
N LEU A 62 -4.08 -4.68 -8.97
CA LEU A 62 -2.82 -3.99 -9.23
C LEU A 62 -1.81 -5.01 -9.72
N LYS A 63 -0.97 -4.63 -10.68
CA LYS A 63 0.16 -5.44 -11.14
C LYS A 63 1.28 -5.49 -10.11
N VAL A 64 1.44 -4.40 -9.36
CA VAL A 64 2.39 -4.29 -8.27
C VAL A 64 1.59 -3.95 -7.01
N PRO A 65 1.65 -4.75 -5.92
CA PRO A 65 0.76 -4.63 -4.77
C PRO A 65 1.15 -3.49 -3.82
N PHE A 66 1.56 -2.34 -4.37
CA PHE A 66 2.07 -1.18 -3.65
C PHE A 66 1.10 -0.01 -3.74
N VAL A 67 0.79 0.56 -2.58
CA VAL A 67 -0.15 1.67 -2.42
C VAL A 67 0.56 2.81 -1.68
N SER A 68 0.51 4.03 -2.21
CA SER A 68 1.05 5.19 -1.47
C SER A 68 0.01 5.73 -0.47
N SER A 69 0.47 6.05 0.75
CA SER A 69 -0.41 6.47 1.85
C SER A 69 -1.02 7.86 1.60
N PRO A 70 -2.30 8.10 1.97
CA PRO A 70 -2.96 9.40 1.84
C PRO A 70 -2.49 10.41 2.88
N MET A 71 -1.26 10.89 2.72
CA MET A 71 -0.62 11.86 3.60
C MET A 71 -0.09 13.05 2.81
N ASP A 72 -0.13 14.23 3.42
CA ASP A 72 0.31 15.49 2.79
C ASP A 72 1.82 15.62 2.56
N THR A 73 2.59 14.64 3.06
CA THR A 73 4.03 14.50 2.83
C THR A 73 4.36 13.25 2.00
N VAL A 74 3.36 12.62 1.39
CA VAL A 74 3.53 11.39 0.60
C VAL A 74 2.82 11.46 -0.75
N THR A 75 1.52 11.75 -0.79
CA THR A 75 0.72 11.53 -2.01
C THR A 75 -0.09 12.73 -2.46
N GLU A 76 0.44 13.42 -3.48
CA GLU A 76 -0.30 14.28 -4.40
C GLU A 76 -0.23 13.68 -5.83
N GLY A 77 -0.62 14.42 -6.86
CA GLY A 77 -0.73 13.93 -8.24
C GLY A 77 0.58 13.41 -8.82
N ASN A 78 1.75 13.95 -8.45
CA ASN A 78 3.03 13.47 -8.94
C ASN A 78 3.32 12.03 -8.47
N MET A 79 3.20 11.78 -7.16
CA MET A 79 3.30 10.45 -6.57
C MET A 79 2.24 9.51 -7.15
N ALA A 80 0.98 9.95 -7.26
CA ALA A 80 -0.10 9.12 -7.78
C ALA A 80 0.13 8.71 -9.25
N ILE A 81 0.59 9.63 -10.10
CA ILE A 81 0.99 9.32 -11.49
C ILE A 81 2.15 8.33 -11.49
N ALA A 82 3.21 8.58 -10.72
CA ALA A 82 4.40 7.73 -10.72
C ALA A 82 4.10 6.30 -10.22
N MET A 83 3.31 6.16 -9.16
CA MET A 83 2.85 4.86 -8.66
C MET A 83 1.99 4.13 -9.68
N ALA A 84 1.02 4.82 -10.29
CA ALA A 84 0.18 4.25 -11.33
C ALA A 84 1.03 3.79 -12.54
N LEU A 85 2.01 4.59 -12.98
CA LEU A 85 2.96 4.24 -14.04
C LEU A 85 3.88 3.05 -13.71
N ARG A 86 3.96 2.65 -12.44
CA ARG A 86 4.76 1.52 -11.97
C ARG A 86 3.93 0.30 -11.56
N GLY A 87 2.64 0.23 -11.91
CA GLY A 87 1.81 -0.95 -11.62
C GLY A 87 1.06 -0.90 -10.28
N GLY A 88 1.35 0.10 -9.44
CA GLY A 88 0.69 0.35 -8.16
C GLY A 88 -0.39 1.42 -8.25
N ILE A 89 -0.72 2.04 -7.12
CA ILE A 89 -1.70 3.14 -7.06
C ILE A 89 -1.30 4.17 -6.00
N GLY A 90 -1.63 5.43 -6.24
CA GLY A 90 -1.57 6.46 -5.21
C GLY A 90 -2.95 6.86 -4.67
N ILE A 91 -3.05 7.01 -3.35
CA ILE A 91 -4.25 7.53 -2.68
C ILE A 91 -4.01 8.98 -2.28
N LEU A 92 -4.68 9.93 -2.92
CA LEU A 92 -4.55 11.36 -2.64
C LEU A 92 -5.08 11.69 -1.25
N HIS A 93 -4.34 12.48 -0.46
CA HIS A 93 -4.80 12.93 0.85
C HIS A 93 -5.97 13.93 0.74
N HIS A 94 -6.70 14.10 1.84
CA HIS A 94 -7.80 15.09 1.95
C HIS A 94 -7.44 16.29 2.84
N ASN A 95 -6.15 16.47 3.14
CA ASN A 95 -5.61 17.66 3.82
C ASN A 95 -5.52 18.91 2.93
N CYS A 96 -6.58 19.20 2.16
CA CYS A 96 -6.69 20.31 1.22
C CYS A 96 -8.16 20.63 0.96
N SER A 97 -8.46 21.66 0.17
CA SER A 97 -9.84 21.93 -0.26
C SER A 97 -10.39 20.80 -1.15
N VAL A 98 -11.71 20.75 -1.33
CA VAL A 98 -12.35 19.74 -2.19
C VAL A 98 -11.91 19.93 -3.64
N GLU A 99 -11.82 21.19 -4.07
CA GLU A 99 -11.44 21.60 -5.42
C GLU A 99 -10.00 21.20 -5.72
N ASN A 100 -9.07 21.45 -4.80
CA ASN A 100 -7.66 21.09 -4.96
C ASN A 100 -7.49 19.58 -5.08
N GLN A 101 -8.16 18.80 -4.23
CA GLN A 101 -8.10 17.33 -4.32
C GLN A 101 -8.66 16.83 -5.66
N ALA A 102 -9.75 17.43 -6.14
CA ALA A 102 -10.34 17.10 -7.43
C ALA A 102 -9.44 17.51 -8.62
N ILE A 103 -8.69 18.62 -8.51
CA ILE A 103 -7.67 19.01 -9.48
C ILE A 103 -6.56 17.95 -9.54
N GLU A 104 -6.08 17.45 -8.40
CA GLU A 104 -5.08 16.38 -8.37
C GLU A 104 -5.62 15.07 -8.98
N VAL A 105 -6.89 14.71 -8.74
CA VAL A 105 -7.54 13.58 -9.44
C VAL A 105 -7.49 13.80 -10.95
N ARG A 106 -7.98 14.94 -11.44
CA ARG A 106 -8.00 15.24 -12.88
C ARG A 106 -6.61 15.22 -13.49
N LYS A 107 -5.60 15.73 -12.77
CA LYS A 107 -4.19 15.69 -13.18
C LYS A 107 -3.73 14.25 -13.42
N VAL A 108 -4.07 13.31 -12.53
CA VAL A 108 -3.74 11.89 -12.72
C VAL A 108 -4.52 11.29 -13.90
N LYS A 109 -5.83 11.59 -14.03
CA LYS A 109 -6.67 11.06 -15.12
C LYS A 109 -6.26 11.60 -16.51
N VAL A 110 -5.66 12.79 -16.56
CA VAL A 110 -5.11 13.41 -17.79
C VAL A 110 -3.64 13.04 -18.04
N GLY A 111 -2.93 12.53 -17.02
CA GLY A 111 -1.48 12.28 -17.01
C GLY A 111 -0.92 11.29 -18.04
N LEU A 112 -1.72 10.81 -19.00
CA LEU A 112 -1.23 10.12 -20.19
C LEU A 112 -1.06 11.13 -21.35
N PRO A 113 0.16 11.36 -21.85
CA PRO A 113 0.38 12.15 -23.05
C PRO A 113 0.07 11.30 -24.29
N ILE A 114 -1.19 10.94 -24.55
CA ILE A 114 -1.53 10.13 -25.75
C ILE A 114 -2.59 10.79 -26.64
N LYS A 115 -3.28 11.85 -26.22
CA LYS A 115 -4.19 12.61 -27.13
C LYS A 115 -3.76 14.04 -27.44
N SER A 116 -2.97 14.70 -26.59
CA SER A 116 -2.53 16.08 -26.86
C SER A 116 -1.46 16.17 -27.96
N VAL A 117 -0.65 15.12 -28.15
CA VAL A 117 0.28 15.06 -29.30
C VAL A 117 -0.50 14.92 -30.61
N TYR A 118 -1.63 14.19 -30.63
CA TYR A 118 -2.44 14.05 -31.84
C TYR A 118 -3.16 15.34 -32.26
N VAL A 119 -3.54 16.19 -31.30
CA VAL A 119 -4.17 17.49 -31.59
C VAL A 119 -3.14 18.53 -32.03
N ILE A 120 -1.96 18.57 -31.39
CA ILE A 120 -0.86 19.45 -31.80
C ILE A 120 -0.36 19.06 -33.20
N VAL A 121 -0.24 17.76 -33.51
CA VAL A 121 0.17 17.27 -34.84
C VAL A 121 -0.90 17.55 -35.92
N ARG A 122 -2.18 17.71 -35.57
CA ARG A 122 -3.22 18.06 -36.55
C ARG A 122 -3.24 19.54 -36.91
N VAL A 123 -2.87 20.42 -35.97
CA VAL A 123 -2.68 21.87 -36.22
C VAL A 123 -1.35 22.12 -36.97
N TRP A 124 -0.35 21.24 -36.79
CA TRP A 124 0.97 21.37 -37.40
C TRP A 124 1.17 20.59 -38.71
N LYS A 125 0.18 19.80 -39.16
CA LYS A 125 0.26 19.06 -40.44
C LYS A 125 0.23 19.95 -41.69
N HIS A 126 0.07 21.27 -41.55
CA HIS A 126 0.09 22.20 -42.67
C HIS A 126 1.49 22.77 -42.96
N TYR A 127 2.47 22.58 -42.07
CA TYR A 127 3.83 23.05 -42.25
C TYR A 127 4.80 21.91 -41.93
N TRP A 128 5.61 21.53 -42.91
CA TRP A 128 6.71 20.54 -42.87
C TRP A 128 6.35 19.07 -43.14
N ARG A 129 6.80 18.62 -44.33
CA ARG A 129 6.58 17.28 -44.89
C ARG A 129 7.77 16.32 -44.72
N ASN A 130 8.78 16.62 -43.89
CA ASN A 130 10.05 15.87 -43.88
C ASN A 130 10.66 15.58 -42.48
N PHE A 131 9.87 15.41 -41.42
CA PHE A 131 10.44 15.05 -40.11
C PHE A 131 9.58 14.05 -39.33
N PHE A 132 9.45 12.83 -39.84
CA PHE A 132 8.75 11.74 -39.13
C PHE A 132 9.46 10.40 -39.36
N LEU A 133 10.58 10.18 -38.67
CA LEU A 133 11.21 8.85 -38.60
C LEU A 133 12.12 8.59 -37.40
N LEU A 134 12.00 9.33 -36.28
CA LEU A 134 12.91 9.15 -35.12
C LEU A 134 12.29 8.98 -33.74
N LEU A 135 10.96 8.88 -33.59
CA LEU A 135 10.30 8.78 -32.27
C LEU A 135 9.40 7.55 -32.08
N SER A 136 9.40 6.59 -33.01
CA SER A 136 8.56 5.39 -32.92
C SER A 136 9.29 4.12 -32.46
N TYR A 137 10.57 4.17 -32.07
CA TYR A 137 11.36 2.95 -31.87
C TYR A 137 11.97 2.70 -30.48
N SER A 138 11.58 3.44 -29.43
CA SER A 138 12.19 3.22 -28.08
C SER A 138 11.25 3.31 -26.88
N GLY A 139 9.93 3.33 -27.07
CA GLY A 139 8.98 3.48 -25.94
C GLY A 139 8.02 2.31 -25.68
N SER A 140 7.84 1.39 -26.61
CA SER A 140 6.61 0.58 -26.66
C SER A 140 6.57 -0.62 -25.70
N SER A 141 7.69 -1.04 -25.11
CA SER A 141 7.74 -2.23 -24.25
C SER A 141 7.54 -1.95 -22.75
N LEU A 142 7.73 -0.71 -22.28
CA LEU A 142 7.72 -0.37 -20.85
C LEU A 142 6.36 0.11 -20.31
N TYR A 143 5.44 0.49 -21.20
CA TYR A 143 4.15 1.11 -20.84
C TYR A 143 2.93 0.24 -21.14
N SER A 144 3.12 -1.01 -21.60
CA SER A 144 2.03 -1.92 -21.95
C SER A 144 1.24 -2.48 -20.76
N LEU A 145 1.65 -2.22 -19.51
CA LEU A 145 1.10 -2.89 -18.32
C LEU A 145 -0.12 -2.21 -17.65
N LEU A 146 -0.60 -1.07 -18.16
CA LEU A 146 -1.33 -0.11 -17.31
C LEU A 146 -2.60 0.49 -17.88
N ILE A 147 -3.49 -0.39 -18.33
CA ILE A 147 -4.80 0.00 -18.83
C ILE A 147 -5.82 -0.88 -18.11
N LEU A 148 -6.73 -0.28 -17.32
CA LEU A 148 -7.96 -0.98 -16.97
C LEU A 148 -8.65 -1.36 -18.29
N PRO A 149 -9.15 -2.59 -18.47
CA PRO A 149 -9.56 -3.11 -19.78
C PRO A 149 -10.51 -2.19 -20.58
N ASN A 150 -11.22 -1.29 -19.91
CA ASN A 150 -12.22 -0.41 -20.51
C ASN A 150 -11.89 1.10 -20.50
N ARG A 151 -10.77 1.56 -19.92
CA ARG A 151 -10.38 2.99 -19.92
C ARG A 151 -8.86 3.15 -19.99
N GLN A 152 -8.37 3.76 -21.08
CA GLN A 152 -6.97 4.17 -21.28
C GLN A 152 -6.62 5.39 -20.38
N GLN A 153 -6.81 5.27 -19.07
CA GLN A 153 -6.50 6.30 -18.08
C GLN A 153 -5.80 5.66 -16.89
N LEU A 154 -4.89 6.40 -16.26
CA LEU A 154 -4.25 5.96 -15.01
C LEU A 154 -5.29 5.82 -13.89
N ILE A 155 -5.08 4.85 -13.01
CA ILE A 155 -5.89 4.64 -11.81
C ILE A 155 -5.47 5.62 -10.72
N VAL A 156 -6.44 6.12 -9.96
CA VAL A 156 -6.19 7.03 -8.83
C VAL A 156 -7.18 6.77 -7.69
N GLY A 157 -6.67 6.81 -6.47
CA GLY A 157 -7.49 6.81 -5.27
C GLY A 157 -7.57 8.18 -4.62
N GLY A 158 -8.63 8.41 -3.84
CA GLY A 158 -8.79 9.60 -3.01
C GLY A 158 -9.22 9.25 -1.60
N ALA A 159 -8.63 9.90 -0.61
CA ALA A 159 -9.10 9.80 0.77
C ALA A 159 -10.26 10.77 1.04
N VAL A 160 -11.16 10.41 1.94
CA VAL A 160 -12.24 11.27 2.46
C VAL A 160 -12.41 11.01 3.96
N SER A 161 -12.96 11.97 4.71
CA SER A 161 -13.29 11.73 6.13
C SER A 161 -14.68 11.09 6.29
N THR A 162 -15.08 10.90 7.55
CA THR A 162 -16.40 10.39 7.94
C THR A 162 -17.42 11.50 8.21
N HIS A 163 -17.06 12.78 8.09
CA HIS A 163 -18.00 13.88 8.33
C HIS A 163 -19.07 13.93 7.23
N GLU A 164 -20.30 14.27 7.63
CA GLU A 164 -21.42 14.36 6.69
C GLU A 164 -21.16 15.37 5.56
N SER A 165 -20.55 16.52 5.89
CA SER A 165 -20.18 17.55 4.92
C SER A 165 -19.18 17.06 3.86
N ASP A 166 -18.38 16.03 4.17
CA ASP A 166 -17.42 15.44 3.24
C ASP A 166 -18.10 14.56 2.18
N PHE A 167 -19.42 14.35 2.24
CA PHE A 167 -20.14 13.71 1.14
C PHE A 167 -20.12 14.55 -0.15
N GLU A 168 -20.02 15.88 -0.04
CA GLU A 168 -19.83 16.72 -1.23
C GLU A 168 -18.45 16.48 -1.85
N ARG A 169 -17.41 16.28 -1.02
CA ARG A 169 -16.08 15.87 -1.48
C ARG A 169 -16.15 14.56 -2.24
N VAL A 170 -16.88 13.56 -1.75
CA VAL A 170 -17.13 12.30 -2.48
C VAL A 170 -17.66 12.59 -3.88
N ARG A 171 -18.74 13.38 -4.00
CA ARG A 171 -19.34 13.71 -5.30
C ARG A 171 -18.34 14.38 -6.24
N THR A 172 -17.63 15.40 -5.76
CA THR A 172 -16.66 16.13 -6.59
C THR A 172 -15.51 15.24 -7.06
N LEU A 173 -15.04 14.30 -6.23
CA LEU A 173 -14.00 13.35 -6.62
C LEU A 173 -14.51 12.31 -7.63
N VAL A 174 -15.76 11.86 -7.49
CA VAL A 174 -16.41 10.99 -8.48
C VAL A 174 -16.55 11.70 -9.82
N ASP A 175 -16.99 12.97 -9.84
CA ASP A 175 -17.08 13.78 -11.04
C ASP A 175 -15.71 14.04 -11.68
N ALA A 176 -14.66 14.12 -10.87
CA ALA A 176 -13.27 14.21 -11.33
C ALA A 176 -12.73 12.89 -11.90
N GLY A 177 -13.42 11.76 -11.67
CA GLY A 177 -13.07 10.45 -12.21
C GLY A 177 -12.19 9.59 -11.28
N VAL A 178 -12.32 9.73 -9.97
CA VAL A 178 -11.63 8.84 -9.00
C VAL A 178 -12.08 7.38 -9.17
N ASP A 179 -11.15 6.43 -9.07
CA ASP A 179 -11.44 5.00 -9.28
C ASP A 179 -11.76 4.27 -7.96
N VAL A 180 -11.16 4.71 -6.86
CA VAL A 180 -11.35 4.14 -5.51
C VAL A 180 -11.32 5.21 -4.44
N LEU A 181 -12.19 5.10 -3.44
CA LEU A 181 -12.14 5.95 -2.25
C LEU A 181 -11.61 5.19 -1.04
N VAL A 182 -10.83 5.87 -0.20
CA VAL A 182 -10.42 5.38 1.12
C VAL A 182 -11.08 6.28 2.17
N ILE A 183 -11.88 5.71 3.06
CA ILE A 183 -12.41 6.48 4.19
C ILE A 183 -11.32 6.49 5.28
N ASP A 184 -10.71 7.66 5.50
CA ASP A 184 -9.54 7.81 6.36
C ASP A 184 -9.97 8.06 7.82
N SER A 185 -9.72 7.07 8.67
CA SER A 185 -9.93 7.15 10.12
C SER A 185 -8.84 6.39 10.86
N SER A 186 -8.47 6.87 12.05
CA SER A 186 -7.59 6.12 12.96
C SER A 186 -8.24 4.83 13.47
N GLN A 187 -9.55 4.84 13.71
CA GLN A 187 -10.36 3.70 14.17
C GLN A 187 -11.70 3.72 13.41
N GLY A 188 -11.79 2.93 12.34
CA GLY A 188 -12.87 3.03 11.36
C GLY A 188 -14.22 2.43 11.78
N ASN A 189 -14.26 1.58 12.81
CA ASN A 189 -15.49 0.99 13.31
C ASN A 189 -16.29 2.01 14.13
N SER A 190 -17.05 2.84 13.43
CA SER A 190 -17.88 3.91 13.97
C SER A 190 -19.17 4.02 13.15
N ILE A 191 -20.24 4.52 13.78
CA ILE A 191 -21.51 4.77 13.09
C ILE A 191 -21.31 5.73 11.90
N PHE A 192 -20.46 6.75 12.06
CA PHE A 192 -20.17 7.74 11.01
C PHE A 192 -19.57 7.10 9.75
N GLN A 193 -18.62 6.18 9.91
CA GLN A 193 -18.02 5.50 8.75
C GLN A 193 -18.98 4.49 8.12
N ILE A 194 -19.75 3.76 8.94
CA ILE A 194 -20.76 2.82 8.46
C ILE A 194 -21.82 3.55 7.62
N ASP A 195 -22.29 4.69 8.09
CA ASP A 195 -23.29 5.49 7.39
C ASP A 195 -22.71 6.13 6.11
N MET A 196 -21.47 6.63 6.18
CA MET A 196 -20.75 7.12 4.99
C MET A 196 -20.59 6.02 3.94
N LEU A 197 -20.17 4.81 4.33
CA LEU A 197 -20.06 3.66 3.42
C LEU A 197 -21.40 3.37 2.74
N LYS A 198 -22.46 3.17 3.52
CA LYS A 198 -23.80 2.89 2.99
C LYS A 198 -24.26 3.98 2.04
N ARG A 199 -24.04 5.25 2.39
CA ARG A 199 -24.41 6.41 1.57
C ARG A 199 -23.64 6.45 0.25
N ILE A 200 -22.32 6.21 0.28
CA ILE A 200 -21.49 6.12 -0.94
C ILE A 200 -21.97 4.95 -1.81
N LYS A 201 -22.17 3.76 -1.23
CA LYS A 201 -22.60 2.58 -2.00
C LYS A 201 -24.00 2.74 -2.58
N SER A 202 -24.90 3.44 -1.90
CA SER A 202 -26.24 3.77 -2.41
C SER A 202 -26.18 4.79 -3.56
N ALA A 203 -25.35 5.82 -3.46
CA ALA A 203 -25.26 6.88 -4.48
C ALA A 203 -24.40 6.48 -5.69
N PHE A 204 -23.35 5.69 -5.46
CA PHE A 204 -22.37 5.27 -6.46
C PHE A 204 -22.08 3.76 -6.36
N PRO A 205 -23.02 2.88 -6.75
CA PRO A 205 -22.88 1.42 -6.55
C PRO A 205 -21.64 0.80 -7.21
N SER A 206 -21.21 1.37 -8.34
CA SER A 206 -20.04 0.93 -9.10
C SER A 206 -18.71 1.37 -8.50
N LEU A 207 -18.69 2.43 -7.67
CA LEU A 207 -17.48 2.96 -7.06
C LEU A 207 -16.92 1.96 -6.04
N GLN A 208 -15.60 1.78 -6.03
CA GLN A 208 -14.92 0.94 -5.05
C GLN A 208 -14.55 1.74 -3.82
N VAL A 209 -14.83 1.22 -2.64
CA VAL A 209 -14.56 1.90 -1.37
C VAL A 209 -13.78 0.99 -0.42
N ILE A 210 -12.64 1.50 0.06
CA ILE A 210 -11.82 0.87 1.09
C ILE A 210 -12.20 1.48 2.45
N GLY A 211 -12.71 0.64 3.35
CA GLY A 211 -13.03 1.02 4.73
C GLY A 211 -11.84 0.81 5.66
N GLY A 212 -11.71 1.63 6.69
CA GLY A 212 -10.67 1.49 7.70
C GLY A 212 -10.44 2.73 8.58
N ASN A 213 -9.43 2.72 9.44
CA ASN A 213 -8.55 1.58 9.67
C ASN A 213 -9.16 0.57 10.66
N VAL A 214 -8.83 -0.72 10.50
CA VAL A 214 -9.25 -1.81 11.40
C VAL A 214 -8.06 -2.62 11.88
N VAL A 215 -8.17 -3.27 13.05
CA VAL A 215 -7.15 -4.21 13.57
C VAL A 215 -7.74 -5.50 14.16
N THR A 216 -9.08 -5.64 14.18
CA THR A 216 -9.79 -6.83 14.68
C THR A 216 -10.86 -7.32 13.71
N CYS A 217 -11.22 -8.61 13.82
CA CYS A 217 -12.25 -9.23 12.98
C CYS A 217 -13.64 -8.61 13.20
N ALA A 218 -13.96 -8.19 14.42
CA ALA A 218 -15.23 -7.53 14.73
C ALA A 218 -15.36 -6.19 13.98
N GLN A 219 -14.31 -5.38 13.98
CA GLN A 219 -14.28 -4.13 13.21
C GLN A 219 -14.38 -4.41 11.70
N ALA A 220 -13.66 -5.42 11.21
CA ALA A 220 -13.73 -5.83 9.82
C ALA A 220 -15.15 -6.24 9.42
N LYS A 221 -15.84 -7.06 10.23
CA LYS A 221 -17.22 -7.48 9.97
C LYS A 221 -18.16 -6.28 9.82
N SER A 222 -18.11 -5.32 10.74
CA SER A 222 -18.94 -4.12 10.66
C SER A 222 -18.79 -3.36 9.34
N LEU A 223 -17.55 -3.19 8.87
CA LEU A 223 -17.29 -2.45 7.63
C LEU A 223 -17.60 -3.26 6.37
N ILE A 224 -17.37 -4.58 6.40
CA ILE A 224 -17.76 -5.50 5.33
C ILE A 224 -19.29 -5.47 5.15
N ASP A 225 -20.05 -5.57 6.25
CA ASP A 225 -21.52 -5.53 6.22
C ASP A 225 -22.06 -4.19 5.74
N ALA A 226 -21.33 -3.10 6.01
CA ALA A 226 -21.66 -1.77 5.51
C ALA A 226 -21.38 -1.59 4.00
N GLY A 227 -20.73 -2.57 3.35
CA GLY A 227 -20.48 -2.58 1.91
C GLY A 227 -19.06 -2.20 1.49
N ALA A 228 -18.07 -2.31 2.37
CA ALA A 228 -16.67 -2.09 1.99
C ALA A 228 -16.21 -3.10 0.91
N ASP A 229 -15.54 -2.60 -0.13
CA ASP A 229 -14.96 -3.40 -1.21
C ASP A 229 -13.49 -3.80 -0.94
N GLY A 230 -12.90 -3.24 0.12
CA GLY A 230 -11.55 -3.54 0.61
C GLY A 230 -11.40 -3.02 2.04
N LEU A 231 -10.42 -3.52 2.78
CA LEU A 231 -10.14 -3.07 4.14
C LEU A 231 -8.73 -2.52 4.27
N ARG A 232 -8.58 -1.39 4.98
CA ARG A 232 -7.29 -0.84 5.38
C ARG A 232 -6.96 -1.27 6.81
N VAL A 233 -5.87 -2.03 6.98
CA VAL A 233 -5.54 -2.72 8.23
C VAL A 233 -4.31 -2.10 8.89
N GLY A 234 -4.46 -1.58 10.09
CA GLY A 234 -3.36 -1.06 10.91
C GLY A 234 -3.73 0.12 11.79
N MET A 235 -3.30 0.11 13.06
CA MET A 235 -3.54 1.19 14.02
C MET A 235 -2.35 1.28 14.98
N GLY A 236 -1.65 2.43 14.98
CA GLY A 236 -0.48 2.65 15.82
C GLY A 236 0.84 2.08 15.29
N SER A 237 0.86 1.48 14.10
CA SER A 237 2.04 0.81 13.53
C SER A 237 2.88 1.68 12.58
N GLY A 238 2.37 2.85 12.18
CA GLY A 238 3.09 3.79 11.32
C GLY A 238 4.33 4.36 12.02
N SER A 239 5.41 4.60 11.28
CA SER A 239 6.72 5.06 11.82
C SER A 239 6.72 6.40 12.56
N ILE A 240 5.61 7.13 12.49
CA ILE A 240 5.37 8.47 13.00
C ILE A 240 4.08 8.53 13.84
N CYS A 241 3.51 7.37 14.15
CA CYS A 241 2.26 7.25 14.90
C CYS A 241 2.60 6.95 16.36
N ILE A 242 2.00 7.72 17.27
CA ILE A 242 2.12 7.53 18.72
C ILE A 242 0.78 7.12 19.34
N THR A 243 -0.21 6.72 18.52
CA THR A 243 -1.56 6.34 18.97
C THR A 243 -1.52 5.27 20.06
N GLN A 244 -0.67 4.24 19.94
CA GLN A 244 -0.57 3.19 20.96
C GLN A 244 -0.08 3.73 22.31
N GLU A 245 0.88 4.65 22.28
CA GLU A 245 1.43 5.27 23.49
C GLU A 245 0.41 6.18 24.16
N VAL A 246 -0.24 7.06 23.39
CA VAL A 246 -1.10 8.11 23.95
C VAL A 246 -2.54 7.66 24.21
N THR A 247 -3.04 6.64 23.50
CA THR A 247 -4.42 6.16 23.65
C THR A 247 -4.53 4.76 24.26
N ALA A 248 -3.42 4.03 24.38
CA ALA A 248 -3.40 2.60 24.74
C ALA A 248 -4.21 1.69 23.79
N VAL A 249 -4.60 2.18 22.61
CA VAL A 249 -5.38 1.42 21.61
C VAL A 249 -4.55 1.18 20.35
N GLY A 250 -4.50 -0.08 19.93
CA GLY A 250 -3.85 -0.51 18.70
C GLY A 250 -3.66 -2.03 18.70
N ARG A 251 -2.84 -2.51 17.76
CA ARG A 251 -2.45 -3.93 17.71
C ARG A 251 -1.11 -4.07 17.00
N SER A 252 -0.35 -5.10 17.36
CA SER A 252 0.85 -5.48 16.61
C SER A 252 0.49 -5.80 15.15
N GLN A 253 1.24 -5.21 14.22
CA GLN A 253 0.81 -5.11 12.83
C GLN A 253 0.70 -6.47 12.13
N ALA A 254 1.67 -7.37 12.32
CA ALA A 254 1.63 -8.68 11.68
C ALA A 254 0.42 -9.50 12.16
N LYS A 255 0.12 -9.47 13.47
CA LYS A 255 -1.09 -10.12 14.02
C LYS A 255 -2.38 -9.49 13.51
N ALA A 256 -2.43 -8.16 13.39
CA ALA A 256 -3.59 -7.45 12.85
C ALA A 256 -3.85 -7.86 11.39
N VAL A 257 -2.82 -7.82 10.55
CA VAL A 257 -2.90 -8.23 9.14
C VAL A 257 -3.36 -9.67 9.02
N PHE A 258 -2.73 -10.61 9.73
CA PHE A 258 -3.10 -12.02 9.64
C PHE A 258 -4.56 -12.26 10.04
N LYS A 259 -4.97 -11.82 11.25
CA LYS A 259 -6.32 -12.11 11.75
C LYS A 259 -7.41 -11.43 10.93
N VAL A 260 -7.19 -10.19 10.48
CA VAL A 260 -8.17 -9.48 9.66
C VAL A 260 -8.25 -10.07 8.26
N SER A 261 -7.12 -10.40 7.62
CA SER A 261 -7.11 -10.95 6.26
C SER A 261 -7.68 -12.36 6.21
N ASP A 262 -7.35 -13.23 7.17
CA ASP A 262 -7.91 -14.58 7.29
C ASP A 262 -9.44 -14.54 7.43
N PHE A 263 -9.96 -13.59 8.23
CA PHE A 263 -11.40 -13.38 8.39
C PHE A 263 -12.06 -12.75 7.16
N ALA A 264 -11.48 -11.67 6.61
CA ALA A 264 -12.05 -10.92 5.49
C ALA A 264 -12.14 -11.77 4.20
N ARG A 265 -11.26 -12.76 4.06
CA ARG A 265 -11.31 -13.75 2.98
C ARG A 265 -12.61 -14.54 2.94
N LEU A 266 -13.24 -14.83 4.10
CA LEU A 266 -14.55 -15.51 4.16
C LEU A 266 -15.65 -14.73 3.41
N TYR A 267 -15.42 -13.44 3.17
CA TYR A 267 -16.33 -12.54 2.48
C TYR A 267 -15.79 -12.10 1.11
N ASP A 268 -14.66 -12.63 0.63
CA ASP A 268 -13.97 -12.19 -0.58
C ASP A 268 -13.61 -10.68 -0.56
N VAL A 269 -13.12 -10.18 0.58
CA VAL A 269 -12.69 -8.77 0.74
C VAL A 269 -11.17 -8.69 0.91
N PRO A 270 -10.44 -8.04 -0.03
CA PRO A 270 -9.00 -7.87 0.09
C PRO A 270 -8.61 -6.89 1.19
N CYS A 271 -7.42 -7.09 1.75
CA CYS A 271 -6.88 -6.29 2.85
C CYS A 271 -5.59 -5.57 2.45
N VAL A 272 -5.50 -4.28 2.76
CA VAL A 272 -4.31 -3.44 2.60
C VAL A 272 -3.59 -3.34 3.93
N ALA A 273 -2.38 -3.88 4.03
CA ALA A 273 -1.55 -3.73 5.22
C ALA A 273 -0.93 -2.32 5.26
N ASP A 274 -1.37 -1.50 6.22
CA ASP A 274 -0.97 -0.10 6.35
C ASP A 274 -0.20 0.15 7.65
N GLY A 275 1.06 0.60 7.51
CA GLY A 275 1.96 0.89 8.62
C GLY A 275 2.99 -0.20 8.89
N GLY A 276 4.14 0.21 9.45
CA GLY A 276 5.25 -0.68 9.82
C GLY A 276 6.11 -1.21 8.67
N ILE A 277 5.83 -0.88 7.41
CA ILE A 277 6.61 -1.32 6.25
C ILE A 277 7.87 -0.47 6.09
N GLN A 278 9.06 -1.08 6.24
CA GLN A 278 10.35 -0.39 6.21
C GLN A 278 11.30 -0.90 5.12
N ASN A 279 11.08 -2.11 4.63
CA ASN A 279 11.94 -2.79 3.66
C ASN A 279 11.12 -3.87 2.92
N VAL A 280 11.73 -4.47 1.90
CA VAL A 280 11.14 -5.56 1.09
C VAL A 280 10.69 -6.74 1.94
N GLY A 281 11.47 -7.13 2.96
CA GLY A 281 11.11 -8.23 3.84
C GLY A 281 9.79 -8.03 4.57
N HIS A 282 9.45 -6.79 4.96
CA HIS A 282 8.14 -6.49 5.57
C HIS A 282 7.00 -6.62 4.55
N ILE A 283 7.25 -6.30 3.29
CA ILE A 283 6.28 -6.47 2.20
C ILE A 283 6.00 -7.96 1.99
N VAL A 284 7.06 -8.77 1.83
CA VAL A 284 6.95 -10.23 1.67
C VAL A 284 6.16 -10.83 2.85
N LYS A 285 6.51 -10.44 4.08
CA LYS A 285 5.79 -10.89 5.29
C LYS A 285 4.34 -10.46 5.30
N ALA A 286 4.02 -9.20 5.01
CA ALA A 286 2.64 -8.73 5.00
C ALA A 286 1.78 -9.51 4.00
N LEU A 287 2.28 -9.74 2.78
CA LEU A 287 1.58 -10.51 1.75
C LEU A 287 1.44 -11.99 2.14
N SER A 288 2.49 -12.59 2.71
CA SER A 288 2.48 -13.97 3.21
C SER A 288 1.48 -14.20 4.36
N LEU A 289 1.18 -13.13 5.11
CA LEU A 289 0.16 -13.12 6.16
C LEU A 289 -1.26 -12.85 5.63
N GLY A 290 -1.45 -12.80 4.31
CA GLY A 290 -2.76 -12.68 3.66
C GLY A 290 -3.15 -11.27 3.25
N ALA A 291 -2.30 -10.25 3.45
CA ALA A 291 -2.56 -8.95 2.85
C ALA A 291 -2.54 -9.07 1.32
N SER A 292 -3.46 -8.38 0.66
CA SER A 292 -3.53 -8.31 -0.80
C SER A 292 -2.64 -7.19 -1.35
N SER A 293 -2.42 -6.13 -0.58
CA SER A 293 -1.46 -5.07 -0.93
C SER A 293 -0.88 -4.43 0.32
N VAL A 294 0.21 -3.67 0.15
CA VAL A 294 0.85 -2.90 1.24
C VAL A 294 0.73 -1.40 0.98
N MET A 295 0.38 -0.64 2.02
CA MET A 295 0.38 0.81 2.00
C MET A 295 1.62 1.37 2.70
N MET A 296 2.30 2.28 2.02
CA MET A 296 3.59 2.80 2.45
C MET A 296 3.54 4.33 2.58
N GLY A 297 3.91 4.84 3.75
CA GLY A 297 4.15 6.26 4.00
C GLY A 297 5.64 6.55 3.98
N GLY A 298 6.32 6.26 5.10
CA GLY A 298 7.74 6.57 5.29
C GLY A 298 8.67 6.05 4.19
N LEU A 299 8.40 4.87 3.62
CA LEU A 299 9.24 4.35 2.53
C LEU A 299 9.24 5.24 1.28
N LEU A 300 8.16 6.00 1.06
CA LEU A 300 7.95 6.84 -0.13
C LEU A 300 8.09 8.34 0.16
N ALA A 301 8.01 8.77 1.42
CA ALA A 301 8.02 10.19 1.80
C ALA A 301 9.31 10.95 1.43
N GLY A 302 10.45 10.25 1.38
CA GLY A 302 11.75 10.82 1.01
C GLY A 302 12.01 10.88 -0.50
N THR A 303 11.04 10.52 -1.34
CA THR A 303 11.24 10.45 -2.79
C THR A 303 11.03 11.78 -3.49
N SER A 304 11.56 11.93 -4.70
CA SER A 304 11.42 13.14 -5.51
C SER A 304 9.96 13.47 -5.81
N GLU A 305 9.11 12.47 -6.00
CA GLU A 305 7.68 12.62 -6.33
C GLU A 305 6.80 12.93 -5.11
N ALA A 306 7.29 12.69 -3.89
CA ALA A 306 6.58 13.06 -2.67
C ALA A 306 6.49 14.60 -2.53
N PRO A 307 5.37 15.14 -2.03
CA PRO A 307 5.22 16.58 -1.82
C PRO A 307 6.26 17.18 -0.88
N GLY A 308 6.53 18.48 -1.06
CA GLY A 308 7.45 19.24 -0.23
C GLY A 308 8.88 19.32 -0.78
N GLU A 309 9.57 20.38 -0.39
CA GLU A 309 10.92 20.68 -0.85
C GLU A 309 11.99 19.94 -0.04
N TYR A 310 13.09 19.61 -0.72
CA TYR A 310 14.29 19.12 -0.05
C TYR A 310 14.97 20.24 0.74
N PHE A 311 15.58 19.87 1.86
CA PHE A 311 16.49 20.75 2.60
C PHE A 311 17.69 19.94 3.10
N PHE A 312 18.73 20.62 3.56
CA PHE A 312 19.93 19.98 4.12
C PHE A 312 20.00 20.19 5.62
N SER A 313 20.39 19.15 6.36
CA SER A 313 20.78 19.20 7.78
C SER A 313 22.00 18.33 7.96
N ASP A 314 23.06 18.86 8.56
CA ASP A 314 24.30 18.12 8.86
C ASP A 314 24.89 17.38 7.65
N GLY A 315 24.83 18.02 6.47
CA GLY A 315 25.30 17.44 5.21
C GLY A 315 24.40 16.37 4.59
N VAL A 316 23.28 16.03 5.24
CA VAL A 316 22.29 15.06 4.74
C VAL A 316 21.13 15.77 4.07
N ARG A 317 20.74 15.31 2.88
CA ARG A 317 19.57 15.81 2.15
C ARG A 317 18.29 15.13 2.65
N LEU A 318 17.30 15.93 3.06
CA LEU A 318 16.12 15.48 3.79
C LEU A 318 14.82 16.08 3.19
N LYS A 319 13.69 15.43 3.46
CA LYS A 319 12.33 15.98 3.35
C LYS A 319 11.61 15.94 4.69
N LYS A 320 10.63 16.83 4.87
CA LYS A 320 9.74 16.77 6.04
C LYS A 320 8.77 15.60 5.90
N TYR A 321 8.58 14.85 6.98
CA TYR A 321 7.61 13.75 7.04
C TYR A 321 6.83 13.85 8.35
N ARG A 322 5.50 13.84 8.27
CA ARG A 322 4.64 14.06 9.43
C ARG A 322 3.38 13.23 9.41
N GLY A 323 2.90 12.90 10.60
CA GLY A 323 1.61 12.25 10.77
C GLY A 323 0.45 13.20 10.63
N MET A 324 -0.64 12.72 10.03
CA MET A 324 -1.88 13.49 9.99
C MET A 324 -2.43 13.78 11.39
N GLY A 325 -2.02 13.01 12.41
CA GLY A 325 -2.33 13.24 13.82
C GLY A 325 -1.32 14.09 14.58
N SER A 326 -0.34 14.69 13.91
CA SER A 326 0.59 15.63 14.54
C SER A 326 -0.06 17.00 14.70
N LEU A 327 0.44 17.79 15.67
CA LEU A 327 -0.05 19.16 15.87
C LEU A 327 0.10 20.00 14.61
N ASP A 328 1.22 19.85 13.87
CA ASP A 328 1.47 20.61 12.65
C ASP A 328 0.47 20.28 11.52
N ALA A 329 0.01 19.03 11.44
CA ALA A 329 -0.99 18.64 10.46
C ALA A 329 -2.39 19.12 10.88
N MET A 330 -2.73 18.93 12.16
CA MET A 330 -4.02 19.34 12.72
C MET A 330 -4.21 20.86 12.80
N GLN A 331 -3.16 21.64 13.05
CA GLN A 331 -3.25 23.10 13.09
C GLN A 331 -3.49 23.70 11.70
N LYS A 332 -2.91 23.10 10.66
CA LYS A 332 -3.07 23.59 9.29
C LYS A 332 -4.45 23.31 8.70
N HIS A 333 -5.09 22.20 9.07
CA HIS A 333 -6.28 21.73 8.37
C HIS A 333 -7.29 21.00 9.25
N LYS A 334 -8.58 21.26 9.03
CA LYS A 334 -9.71 20.65 9.76
C LYS A 334 -9.87 19.15 9.48
N SER A 335 -9.48 18.67 8.30
CA SER A 335 -9.60 17.26 7.92
C SER A 335 -8.71 16.33 8.75
N SER A 336 -7.50 16.80 9.08
CA SER A 336 -6.63 16.10 10.04
C SER A 336 -7.27 16.01 11.42
N GLN A 337 -7.96 17.05 11.89
CA GLN A 337 -8.66 17.06 13.17
C GLN A 337 -9.83 16.05 13.19
N ALA A 338 -10.60 16.01 12.11
CA ALA A 338 -11.72 15.07 11.93
C ALA A 338 -11.29 13.60 12.06
N ARG A 339 -10.14 13.22 11.50
CA ARG A 339 -9.59 11.86 11.58
C ARG A 339 -9.35 11.38 13.03
N TYR A 340 -9.10 12.31 13.94
CA TYR A 340 -8.78 12.04 15.36
C TYR A 340 -9.85 12.60 16.32
N PHE A 341 -11.07 12.85 15.83
CA PHE A 341 -12.20 13.35 16.63
C PHE A 341 -11.84 14.53 17.56
N SER A 342 -10.97 15.42 17.08
CA SER A 342 -10.42 16.52 17.87
C SER A 342 -11.15 17.81 17.51
N ASP A 343 -11.88 18.38 18.46
CA ASP A 343 -12.71 19.58 18.25
C ASP A 343 -11.92 20.89 18.48
N SER A 344 -12.27 21.98 17.80
CA SER A 344 -11.45 23.21 17.77
C SER A 344 -11.34 23.93 19.12
N HIS A 345 -12.27 23.69 20.05
CA HIS A 345 -12.34 24.33 21.36
C HIS A 345 -11.75 23.49 22.51
N ARG A 346 -11.16 22.32 22.24
CA ARG A 346 -10.59 21.43 23.26
C ARG A 346 -9.09 21.26 23.09
N ILE A 347 -8.40 20.88 24.18
CA ILE A 347 -6.98 20.51 24.15
C ILE A 347 -6.79 19.38 23.13
N LYS A 348 -5.90 19.61 22.16
CA LYS A 348 -5.61 18.64 21.09
C LYS A 348 -4.58 17.64 21.57
N VAL A 349 -4.93 16.35 21.56
CA VAL A 349 -4.00 15.26 21.89
C VAL A 349 -3.35 14.77 20.61
N ALA A 350 -2.05 14.98 20.46
CA ALA A 350 -1.31 14.51 19.30
C ALA A 350 -1.27 12.98 19.27
N GLN A 351 -1.55 12.40 18.11
CA GLN A 351 -1.46 10.96 17.85
C GLN A 351 -0.40 10.61 16.79
N GLY A 352 0.33 11.63 16.33
CA GLY A 352 1.50 11.45 15.49
C GLY A 352 2.54 12.54 15.72
N VAL A 353 3.72 12.33 15.16
CA VAL A 353 4.85 13.27 15.24
C VAL A 353 5.15 13.88 13.88
N SER A 354 5.91 14.98 13.91
CA SER A 354 6.55 15.58 12.73
C SER A 354 8.05 15.36 12.83
N GLY A 355 8.68 15.02 11.72
CA GLY A 355 10.12 14.82 11.64
C GLY A 355 10.64 14.98 10.22
N SER A 356 11.81 14.40 9.98
CA SER A 356 12.51 14.47 8.70
C SER A 356 12.88 13.07 8.23
N ILE A 357 12.94 12.89 6.91
CA ILE A 357 13.34 11.63 6.29
C ILE A 357 14.41 11.87 5.23
N VAL A 358 15.34 10.94 5.13
CA VAL A 358 16.42 10.96 4.13
C VAL A 358 15.88 10.86 2.70
N ASP A 359 16.54 11.56 1.78
CA ASP A 359 16.33 11.41 0.34
C ASP A 359 16.44 9.93 -0.07
N ARG A 360 15.48 9.46 -0.86
CA ARG A 360 15.42 8.08 -1.40
C ARG A 360 15.47 8.03 -2.92
N GLY A 361 15.75 9.14 -3.58
CA GLY A 361 15.73 9.26 -5.03
C GLY A 361 14.31 9.19 -5.58
N SER A 362 14.18 8.70 -6.82
CA SER A 362 12.90 8.65 -7.52
C SER A 362 12.17 7.31 -7.28
N ILE A 363 10.84 7.38 -7.19
CA ILE A 363 9.93 6.22 -7.28
C ILE A 363 10.22 5.38 -8.53
N HIS A 364 10.70 6.00 -9.61
CA HIS A 364 11.06 5.30 -10.84
C HIS A 364 12.22 4.33 -10.69
N GLN A 365 13.02 4.42 -9.62
CA GLN A 365 14.07 3.44 -9.28
C GLN A 365 13.65 2.61 -8.05
N LEU A 366 13.07 3.25 -7.04
CA LEU A 366 12.68 2.59 -5.80
C LEU A 366 11.62 1.51 -6.01
N VAL A 367 10.55 1.77 -6.79
CA VAL A 367 9.49 0.77 -6.98
C VAL A 367 9.98 -0.46 -7.75
N PRO A 368 10.74 -0.35 -8.86
CA PRO A 368 11.38 -1.51 -9.48
C PRO A 368 12.25 -2.31 -8.51
N TYR A 369 13.08 -1.65 -7.69
CA TYR A 369 13.86 -2.33 -6.65
C TYR A 369 12.98 -3.13 -5.67
N LEU A 370 11.90 -2.51 -5.18
CA LEU A 370 10.97 -3.17 -4.25
C LEU A 370 10.24 -4.34 -4.91
N LEU A 371 9.86 -4.21 -6.18
CA LEU A 371 9.21 -5.26 -6.96
C LEU A 371 10.14 -6.45 -7.19
N THR A 372 11.37 -6.20 -7.66
CA THR A 372 12.37 -7.27 -7.86
C THR A 372 12.70 -7.96 -6.54
N GLY A 373 12.84 -7.19 -5.44
CA GLY A 373 13.02 -7.77 -4.12
C GLY A 373 11.83 -8.63 -3.66
N LEU A 374 10.60 -8.20 -3.96
CA LEU A 374 9.39 -8.98 -3.67
C LEU A 374 9.40 -10.29 -4.47
N GLN A 375 9.70 -10.23 -5.76
CA GLN A 375 9.82 -11.39 -6.62
C GLN A 375 10.86 -12.38 -6.08
N HIS A 376 12.08 -11.92 -5.77
CA HIS A 376 13.11 -12.76 -5.15
C HIS A 376 12.62 -13.41 -3.84
N GLY A 377 11.88 -12.64 -3.02
CA GLY A 377 11.28 -13.16 -1.79
C GLY A 377 10.30 -14.29 -2.07
N LEU A 378 9.33 -14.10 -2.97
CA LEU A 378 8.36 -15.13 -3.34
C LEU A 378 9.02 -16.36 -3.97
N GLN A 379 10.06 -16.16 -4.78
CA GLN A 379 10.83 -17.24 -5.39
C GLN A 379 11.40 -18.16 -4.31
N GLN A 380 12.07 -17.58 -3.30
CA GLN A 380 12.66 -18.34 -2.19
C GLN A 380 11.62 -19.09 -1.34
N LEU A 381 10.37 -18.60 -1.31
CA LEU A 381 9.27 -19.29 -0.67
C LEU A 381 8.68 -20.42 -1.52
N GLY A 382 9.05 -20.52 -2.81
CA GLY A 382 8.47 -21.46 -3.76
C GLY A 382 7.12 -21.02 -4.33
N ALA A 383 6.77 -19.73 -4.23
CA ALA A 383 5.51 -19.19 -4.75
C ALA A 383 5.72 -18.49 -6.11
N GLU A 384 4.96 -18.91 -7.12
CA GLU A 384 4.96 -18.33 -8.48
C GLU A 384 4.05 -17.10 -8.58
N SER A 385 3.15 -16.88 -7.61
CA SER A 385 2.27 -15.72 -7.57
C SER A 385 1.83 -15.34 -6.16
N VAL A 386 1.32 -14.12 -5.99
CA VAL A 386 0.68 -13.69 -4.72
C VAL A 386 -0.55 -14.55 -4.40
N VAL A 387 -1.28 -14.99 -5.43
CA VAL A 387 -2.44 -15.89 -5.26
C VAL A 387 -2.01 -17.24 -4.69
N GLN A 388 -0.96 -17.84 -5.26
CA GLN A 388 -0.41 -19.09 -4.74
C GLN A 388 0.16 -18.91 -3.33
N LEU A 389 0.86 -17.80 -3.06
CA LEU A 389 1.38 -17.49 -1.72
C LEU A 389 0.27 -17.49 -0.65
N HIS A 390 -0.90 -16.91 -0.96
CA HIS A 390 -2.06 -16.91 -0.06
C HIS A 390 -2.64 -18.31 0.14
N GLU A 391 -2.61 -19.14 -0.89
CA GLU A 391 -3.04 -20.53 -0.83
C GLU A 391 -2.10 -21.37 0.04
N MET A 392 -0.78 -21.26 -0.15
CA MET A 392 0.23 -21.93 0.67
C MET A 392 0.11 -21.54 2.16
N SER A 393 -0.13 -20.26 2.43
CA SER A 393 -0.38 -19.75 3.79
C SER A 393 -1.66 -20.34 4.40
N ARG A 394 -2.69 -20.60 3.57
CA ARG A 394 -3.97 -21.18 3.98
C ARG A 394 -3.87 -22.66 4.31
N THR A 395 -3.20 -23.43 3.45
CA THR A 395 -3.05 -24.87 3.58
C THR A 395 -2.07 -25.24 4.68
N GLY A 396 -1.24 -24.29 5.13
CA GLY A 396 -0.21 -24.51 6.14
C GLY A 396 1.11 -25.01 5.55
N GLU A 397 1.20 -25.07 4.21
CA GLU A 397 2.43 -25.35 3.47
C GLU A 397 3.49 -24.27 3.70
N LEU A 398 3.07 -23.00 3.75
CA LEU A 398 3.98 -21.92 4.11
C LEU A 398 4.27 -21.97 5.62
N ARG A 399 5.54 -22.19 5.96
CA ARG A 399 6.02 -22.31 7.34
C ARG A 399 6.72 -21.05 7.81
N PHE A 400 6.60 -20.78 9.11
CA PHE A 400 7.13 -19.60 9.78
C PHE A 400 7.91 -20.00 11.03
N GLU A 401 8.74 -19.08 11.51
CA GLU A 401 9.42 -19.22 12.79
C GLU A 401 9.46 -17.89 13.53
N ARG A 402 9.36 -17.93 14.87
CA ARG A 402 9.52 -16.74 15.72
C ARG A 402 10.99 -16.46 15.92
N ARG A 403 11.38 -15.20 15.84
CA ARG A 403 12.76 -14.77 16.06
C ARG A 403 12.93 -14.17 17.45
N SER A 404 13.75 -14.80 18.28
CA SER A 404 14.22 -14.18 19.51
C SER A 404 15.00 -12.89 19.20
N PRO A 405 15.17 -11.98 20.18
CA PRO A 405 15.99 -10.78 19.99
C PRO A 405 17.41 -11.10 19.47
N SER A 406 18.04 -12.17 19.97
CA SER A 406 19.36 -12.62 19.48
C SER A 406 19.33 -13.06 18.03
N ALA A 407 18.30 -13.83 17.61
CA ALA A 407 18.14 -14.21 16.22
C ALA A 407 17.86 -13.00 15.30
N GLN A 408 17.20 -11.95 15.83
CA GLN A 408 17.01 -10.69 15.10
C GLN A 408 18.33 -9.94 14.90
N LEU A 409 19.16 -9.85 15.95
CA LEU A 409 20.49 -9.26 15.87
C LEU A 409 21.40 -10.00 14.89
N GLU A 410 21.40 -11.34 14.93
CA GLU A 410 22.17 -12.20 14.01
C GLU A 410 21.72 -12.04 12.56
N GLY A 411 20.42 -12.01 12.28
CA GLY A 411 19.97 -11.77 10.89
C GLY A 411 20.10 -10.31 10.42
N GLY A 412 20.61 -9.41 11.26
CA GLY A 412 21.01 -8.06 10.88
C GLY A 412 22.46 -8.00 10.39
N VAL A 413 22.99 -6.79 10.18
CA VAL A 413 24.44 -6.64 9.98
C VAL A 413 25.12 -6.63 11.36
N HIS A 414 26.07 -7.51 11.59
CA HIS A 414 26.81 -7.59 12.85
C HIS A 414 28.29 -7.95 12.62
N SER A 415 29.11 -7.82 13.67
CA SER A 415 30.54 -8.21 13.67
C SER A 415 31.45 -7.46 12.66
N LEU A 416 31.15 -6.20 12.35
CA LEU A 416 31.96 -5.33 11.47
C LEU A 416 32.38 -4.04 12.18
N TYR A 417 33.54 -3.49 11.84
CA TYR A 417 33.98 -2.17 12.32
C TYR A 417 33.14 -1.03 11.72
N SER A 418 32.87 -1.10 10.41
CA SER A 418 31.96 -0.19 9.69
C SER A 418 31.36 -0.90 8.48
N TYR A 419 30.22 -0.40 8.00
CA TYR A 419 29.57 -0.89 6.78
C TYR A 419 28.72 0.21 6.13
N GLU A 420 28.52 0.12 4.83
CA GLU A 420 27.58 0.97 4.09
C GLU A 420 26.39 0.12 3.64
N LYS A 421 25.17 0.52 4.03
CA LYS A 421 23.94 -0.19 3.64
C LYS A 421 23.35 0.41 2.37
N ARG A 422 24.02 0.17 1.24
CA ARG A 422 23.51 0.56 -0.08
C ARG A 422 22.54 -0.50 -0.60
N LEU A 423 21.30 -0.10 -0.85
CA LEU A 423 20.22 -1.03 -1.23
C LEU A 423 20.16 -1.28 -2.74
N TYR A 424 20.55 -0.31 -3.56
CA TYR A 424 20.61 -0.39 -5.02
C TYR A 424 21.55 0.67 -5.62
#